data_AF-A0A7X8TTX0-F1
#
_entry.id   AF-A0A7X8TTX0-F1
#
_cell.length_a   1.000
_cell.length_b   1.000
_cell.length_c   1.000
_cell.angle_alpha   90.00
_cell.angle_beta   90.00
_cell.angle_gamma   90.00
#
_symmetry.space_group_name_H-M   'P 1'
#
loop_
_entity.id
_entity.type
_entity.pdbx_description
1 polymer ?
#
loop_
_entity_poly.entity_id
_entity_poly.type
_entity_poly.pdbx_seq_one_letter_code
_entity_poly.pdbx_strand_id
1 'polypeptide(L)'
;MKKILLSITGTSPQVLTETLYALHQSGRPFPDEVYVITTLSSLKILTNGLFRDGHLNDLKDEYQLPNFKFDQSHIWLIEDEHGQFIDDAKSIEDQTSMANFITRKVYELTQDKNVSIHASLAGGRKTMAFYFGYAMSMFGREQDTVSHVFVDDQYEFVRDFWYPTKSPKWVTGKYGQGEIDVSLAQVTLAEIPFVRMRTSIEPSLMASLANLSFSQTVGMLNVGDKQRLSVVIDTSAKLISTLGIDINLTAKEMAFYLWLYNKGLSGLLIERYFEQNLEHTISFLNTYSGFATDPRIYNTFKTTPEDFREGKFDTLIGMEREFLQPICSNINRKLRNQLPSQTANKMLIRSESEQGEQRYWVALSNDECQIQWNSKQ
;
A
#
# COMPACT_ATOMS: atom_id res chain seq x y z
N MET A 1 -18.35 -26.54 -3.48
CA MET A 1 -17.58 -25.28 -3.37
C MET A 1 -16.57 -25.47 -2.27
N LYS A 2 -15.27 -25.29 -2.57
CA LYS A 2 -14.16 -25.41 -1.62
C LYS A 2 -14.14 -24.20 -0.69
N LYS A 3 -14.05 -24.41 0.61
CA LYS A 3 -14.03 -23.36 1.63
C LYS A 3 -12.60 -23.06 2.04
N ILE A 4 -12.20 -21.81 1.93
CA ILE A 4 -10.87 -21.34 2.32
C ILE A 4 -11.02 -20.45 3.54
N LEU A 5 -10.29 -20.75 4.60
CA LEU A 5 -10.01 -19.76 5.65
C LEU A 5 -8.76 -19.00 5.24
N LEU A 6 -8.90 -17.71 4.94
CA LEU A 6 -7.77 -16.82 4.72
C LEU A 6 -7.59 -15.96 5.96
N SER A 7 -6.48 -16.15 6.66
CA SER A 7 -6.14 -15.41 7.87
C SER A 7 -4.94 -14.52 7.63
N ILE A 8 -4.93 -13.37 8.31
CA ILE A 8 -3.71 -12.59 8.53
C ILE A 8 -3.18 -12.88 9.93
N THR A 9 -1.87 -12.98 10.10
CA THR A 9 -1.25 -13.22 11.41
C THR A 9 -0.06 -12.30 11.62
N GLY A 10 0.19 -11.95 12.88
CA GLY A 10 1.35 -11.21 13.31
C GLY A 10 2.08 -11.95 14.42
N THR A 11 2.42 -11.24 15.49
CA THR A 11 3.13 -11.81 16.64
C THR A 11 2.31 -12.78 17.48
N SER A 12 0.99 -12.82 17.29
CA SER A 12 0.07 -13.69 18.00
C SER A 12 -0.54 -14.73 17.05
N PRO A 13 0.11 -15.88 16.79
CA PRO A 13 -0.44 -16.94 15.95
C PRO A 13 -1.66 -17.65 16.56
N GLN A 14 -1.92 -17.48 17.86
CA GLN A 14 -3.04 -18.09 18.59
C GLN A 14 -4.40 -17.73 17.99
N VAL A 15 -4.51 -16.55 17.38
CA VAL A 15 -5.73 -16.10 16.69
C VAL A 15 -6.19 -17.08 15.60
N LEU A 16 -5.28 -17.87 15.01
CA LEU A 16 -5.65 -18.89 14.03
C LEU A 16 -6.35 -20.08 14.71
N THR A 17 -5.81 -20.59 15.82
CA THR A 17 -6.43 -21.69 16.58
C THR A 17 -7.73 -21.25 17.23
N GLU A 18 -7.79 -20.02 17.75
CA GLU A 18 -9.02 -19.39 18.23
C GLU A 18 -10.10 -19.32 17.14
N THR A 19 -9.72 -18.89 15.92
CA THR A 19 -10.65 -18.81 14.78
C THR A 19 -11.17 -20.20 14.40
N LEU A 20 -10.29 -21.19 14.28
CA LEU A 20 -10.67 -22.57 13.92
C LEU A 20 -11.56 -23.21 15.00
N TYR A 21 -11.21 -23.01 16.27
CA TYR A 21 -12.03 -23.42 17.40
C TYR A 21 -13.43 -22.81 17.32
N ALA A 22 -13.54 -21.48 17.18
CA ALA A 22 -14.83 -20.81 17.18
C ALA A 22 -15.68 -21.17 15.95
N LEU A 23 -15.06 -21.40 14.79
CA LEU A 23 -15.73 -21.93 13.60
C LEU A 23 -16.35 -23.30 13.86
N HIS A 24 -15.60 -24.21 14.48
CA HIS A 24 -16.09 -25.53 14.84
C HIS A 24 -17.25 -25.45 15.83
N GLN A 25 -17.07 -24.71 16.91
CA GLN A 25 -18.06 -24.63 18.00
C GLN A 25 -19.36 -23.94 17.59
N SER A 26 -19.29 -22.99 16.65
CA SER A 26 -20.48 -22.30 16.14
C SER A 26 -21.29 -23.13 15.13
N GLY A 27 -20.82 -24.33 14.74
CA GLY A 27 -21.46 -25.15 13.71
C GLY A 27 -21.42 -24.52 12.32
N ARG A 28 -20.60 -23.47 12.13
CA ARG A 28 -20.42 -22.80 10.85
C ARG A 28 -19.68 -23.73 9.87
N PRO A 29 -19.79 -23.47 8.56
CA PRO A 29 -18.98 -24.14 7.55
C PRO A 29 -17.49 -24.16 7.92
N PHE A 30 -16.94 -25.34 8.18
CA PHE A 30 -15.51 -25.52 8.44
C PHE A 30 -14.69 -25.44 7.14
N PRO A 31 -13.47 -24.86 7.14
CA PRO A 31 -12.64 -24.75 5.94
C PRO A 31 -12.13 -26.11 5.45
N ASP A 32 -12.00 -26.26 4.13
CA ASP A 32 -11.29 -27.37 3.49
C ASP A 32 -9.78 -27.09 3.40
N GLU A 33 -9.41 -25.81 3.39
CA GLU A 33 -8.03 -25.33 3.27
C GLU A 33 -7.85 -24.01 4.02
N VAL A 34 -6.67 -23.82 4.60
CA VAL A 34 -6.30 -22.60 5.33
C VAL A 34 -5.12 -21.96 4.62
N TYR A 35 -5.15 -20.64 4.45
CA TYR A 35 -4.00 -19.84 4.05
C TYR A 35 -3.74 -18.77 5.09
N VAL A 36 -2.47 -18.48 5.34
CA VAL A 36 -2.04 -17.47 6.29
C VAL A 36 -1.13 -16.46 5.62
N ILE A 37 -1.49 -15.17 5.66
CA ILE A 37 -0.63 -14.08 5.23
C ILE A 37 0.11 -13.52 6.45
N THR A 38 1.44 -13.45 6.38
CA THR A 38 2.28 -12.98 7.48
C THR A 38 3.57 -12.30 6.99
N THR A 39 4.26 -11.59 7.87
CA THR A 39 5.61 -11.06 7.62
C THR A 39 6.71 -12.06 7.99
N LEU A 40 7.93 -11.82 7.52
CA LEU A 40 9.10 -12.67 7.79
C LEU A 40 9.43 -12.74 9.29
N SER A 41 9.35 -11.62 10.02
CA SER A 41 9.59 -11.60 11.48
C SER A 41 8.64 -12.50 12.27
N SER A 42 7.39 -12.64 11.80
CA SER A 42 6.36 -13.42 12.47
C SER A 42 6.38 -14.90 12.08
N LEU A 43 7.04 -15.26 10.97
CA LEU A 43 7.09 -16.63 10.45
C LEU A 43 7.59 -17.65 11.48
N LYS A 44 8.68 -17.31 12.19
CA LYS A 44 9.30 -18.23 13.16
C LYS A 44 8.38 -18.49 14.35
N ILE A 45 7.72 -17.46 14.88
CA ILE A 45 6.80 -17.62 16.02
C ILE A 45 5.59 -18.45 15.60
N LEU A 46 5.06 -18.17 14.41
CA LEU A 46 3.92 -18.88 13.85
C LEU A 46 4.22 -20.37 13.60
N THR A 47 5.30 -20.67 12.90
CA THR A 47 5.67 -22.06 12.57
C THR A 47 6.08 -22.86 13.80
N ASN A 48 6.77 -22.22 14.75
CA ASN A 48 7.10 -22.86 16.02
C ASN A 48 5.84 -23.22 16.80
N GLY A 49 4.93 -22.28 17.04
CA GLY A 49 3.76 -22.57 17.85
C GLY A 49 2.79 -23.54 17.18
N LEU A 50 2.46 -23.33 15.90
CA LEU A 50 1.46 -24.16 15.21
C LEU A 50 1.96 -25.58 14.91
N PHE A 51 3.23 -25.72 14.46
CA PHE A 51 3.74 -27.00 13.95
C PHE A 51 4.76 -27.66 14.88
N ARG A 52 5.80 -26.92 15.33
CA ARG A 52 6.87 -27.51 16.15
C ARG A 52 6.37 -27.87 17.55
N ASP A 53 5.63 -26.95 18.16
CA ASP A 53 5.10 -27.07 19.52
C ASP A 53 3.74 -27.81 19.53
N GLY A 54 3.18 -28.08 18.34
CA GLY A 54 2.06 -29.02 18.17
C GLY A 54 0.67 -28.44 18.41
N HIS A 55 0.52 -27.16 18.75
CA HIS A 55 -0.77 -26.61 19.19
C HIS A 55 -1.91 -26.75 18.19
N LEU A 56 -1.63 -26.76 16.88
CA LEU A 56 -2.65 -27.02 15.88
C LEU A 56 -3.14 -28.47 15.91
N ASN A 57 -2.23 -29.43 16.10
CA ASN A 57 -2.58 -30.84 16.19
C ASN A 57 -3.30 -31.13 17.52
N ASP A 58 -2.86 -30.51 18.62
CA ASP A 58 -3.55 -30.60 19.92
C ASP A 58 -5.02 -30.19 19.79
N LEU A 59 -5.29 -29.03 19.15
CA LEU A 59 -6.65 -28.56 18.87
C LEU A 59 -7.45 -29.57 18.02
N LYS A 60 -6.83 -30.07 16.93
CA LYS A 60 -7.48 -31.05 16.03
C LYS A 60 -7.88 -32.31 16.78
N ASP A 61 -6.99 -32.86 17.59
CA ASP A 61 -7.20 -34.10 18.32
C ASP A 61 -8.20 -33.91 19.47
N GLU A 62 -8.07 -32.81 20.21
CA GLU A 62 -8.94 -32.56 21.36
C GLU A 62 -10.39 -32.31 20.95
N TYR A 63 -10.62 -31.53 19.90
CA TYR A 63 -11.97 -31.20 19.41
C TYR A 63 -12.47 -32.09 18.27
N GLN A 64 -11.64 -33.01 17.76
CA GLN A 64 -11.96 -33.86 16.61
C GLN A 64 -12.37 -33.03 15.39
N LEU A 65 -11.55 -32.02 15.08
CA LEU A 65 -11.84 -31.08 13.99
C LEU A 65 -11.96 -31.81 12.63
N PRO A 66 -12.86 -31.35 11.73
CA PRO A 66 -12.89 -31.82 10.36
C PRO A 66 -11.52 -31.68 9.69
N ASN A 67 -11.18 -32.60 8.79
CA ASN A 67 -9.90 -32.55 8.10
C ASN A 67 -9.83 -31.34 7.15
N PHE A 68 -8.68 -30.68 7.13
CA PHE A 68 -8.40 -29.54 6.25
C PHE A 68 -6.92 -29.49 5.87
N LYS A 69 -6.62 -28.90 4.72
CA LYS A 69 -5.25 -28.70 4.23
C LYS A 69 -4.64 -27.45 4.85
N PHE A 70 -3.54 -27.65 5.57
CA PHE A 70 -2.69 -26.57 6.05
C PHE A 70 -1.32 -27.10 6.43
N ASP A 71 -0.29 -26.58 5.78
CA ASP A 71 1.11 -26.85 6.05
C ASP A 71 1.92 -25.56 5.77
N GLN A 72 3.24 -25.63 5.88
CA GLN A 72 4.09 -24.46 5.68
C GLN A 72 3.99 -23.83 4.27
N SER A 73 3.62 -24.59 3.23
CA SER A 73 3.43 -24.06 1.88
C SER A 73 2.18 -23.17 1.74
N HIS A 74 1.29 -23.22 2.73
CA HIS A 74 0.10 -22.38 2.81
C HIS A 74 0.33 -21.07 3.58
N ILE A 75 1.57 -20.84 4.04
CA ILE A 75 1.98 -19.57 4.65
C ILE A 75 2.54 -18.67 3.55
N TRP A 76 1.80 -17.60 3.26
CA TRP A 76 2.18 -16.57 2.31
C TRP A 76 2.93 -15.45 3.01
N LEU A 77 4.24 -15.39 2.76
CA LEU A 77 5.06 -14.27 3.19
C LEU A 77 4.81 -13.06 2.30
N ILE A 78 4.59 -11.91 2.94
CA ILE A 78 4.46 -10.65 2.22
C ILE A 78 5.80 -10.32 1.57
N GLU A 79 5.76 -10.07 0.26
CA GLU A 79 6.89 -9.67 -0.55
C GLU A 79 6.67 -8.28 -1.16
N ASP A 80 7.77 -7.59 -1.45
CA ASP A 80 7.76 -6.35 -2.24
C ASP A 80 7.68 -6.61 -3.76
N GLU A 81 7.75 -5.53 -4.54
CA GLU A 81 7.72 -5.61 -6.02
C GLU A 81 8.93 -6.32 -6.64
N HIS A 82 9.98 -6.59 -5.86
CA HIS A 82 11.17 -7.33 -6.27
C HIS A 82 11.18 -8.77 -5.76
N GLY A 83 10.11 -9.22 -5.09
CA GLY A 83 10.00 -10.55 -4.48
C GLY A 83 10.81 -10.69 -3.18
N GLN A 84 11.25 -9.60 -2.56
CA GLN A 84 11.93 -9.65 -1.27
C GLN A 84 10.91 -9.66 -0.14
N PHE A 85 11.11 -10.56 0.83
CA PHE A 85 10.20 -10.69 1.97
C PHE A 85 10.34 -9.52 2.95
N ILE A 86 9.19 -9.02 3.39
CA ILE A 86 9.11 -7.90 4.33
C ILE A 86 9.26 -8.40 5.76
N ASP A 87 10.15 -7.75 6.53
CA ASP A 87 10.46 -8.16 7.89
C ASP A 87 9.38 -7.76 8.90
N ASP A 88 9.25 -6.47 9.25
CA ASP A 88 8.29 -5.99 10.28
C ASP A 88 7.36 -4.88 9.77
N ALA A 89 7.34 -4.63 8.46
CA ALA A 89 6.42 -3.72 7.79
C ALA A 89 6.20 -2.35 8.47
N LYS A 90 7.30 -1.65 8.76
CA LYS A 90 7.30 -0.35 9.46
C LYS A 90 7.42 0.84 8.52
N SER A 91 8.10 0.68 7.38
CA SER A 91 8.31 1.76 6.43
C SER A 91 7.03 2.04 5.62
N ILE A 92 7.00 3.18 4.92
CA ILE A 92 5.89 3.53 4.02
C ILE A 92 5.88 2.57 2.82
N GLU A 93 7.07 2.23 2.35
CA GLU A 93 7.32 1.27 1.29
C GLU A 93 6.78 -0.11 1.67
N ASP A 94 7.06 -0.56 2.90
CA ASP A 94 6.56 -1.83 3.38
C ASP A 94 5.02 -1.85 3.46
N GLN A 95 4.41 -0.75 3.93
CA GLN A 95 2.95 -0.64 3.99
C GLN A 95 2.31 -0.70 2.60
N THR A 96 2.96 -0.08 1.61
CA THR A 96 2.54 -0.15 0.20
C THR A 96 2.60 -1.58 -0.32
N SER A 97 3.71 -2.27 -0.05
CA SER A 97 3.89 -3.66 -0.46
C SER A 97 2.92 -4.61 0.24
N MET A 98 2.64 -4.43 1.55
CA MET A 98 1.58 -5.17 2.25
C MET A 98 0.21 -4.98 1.59
N ALA A 99 -0.15 -3.72 1.30
CA ALA A 99 -1.43 -3.40 0.67
C ALA A 99 -1.55 -4.08 -0.69
N ASN A 100 -0.51 -4.00 -1.52
CA ASN A 100 -0.47 -4.63 -2.83
C ASN A 100 -0.59 -6.16 -2.72
N PHE A 101 0.18 -6.78 -1.83
CA PHE A 101 0.22 -8.23 -1.68
C PHE A 101 -1.12 -8.80 -1.24
N ILE A 102 -1.72 -8.24 -0.18
CA ILE A 102 -3.02 -8.69 0.36
C ILE A 102 -4.10 -8.52 -0.70
N THR A 103 -4.15 -7.36 -1.35
CA THR A 103 -5.12 -7.05 -2.42
C THR A 103 -5.02 -8.05 -3.56
N ARG A 104 -3.79 -8.35 -4.01
CA ARG A 104 -3.52 -9.33 -5.06
C ARG A 104 -3.96 -10.74 -4.67
N LYS A 105 -3.65 -11.20 -3.45
CA LYS A 105 -4.03 -12.55 -2.98
C LYS A 105 -5.55 -12.74 -2.87
N VAL A 106 -6.26 -11.74 -2.39
CA VAL A 106 -7.73 -11.77 -2.38
C VAL A 106 -8.29 -11.76 -3.81
N TYR A 107 -7.74 -10.91 -4.69
CA TYR A 107 -8.13 -10.89 -6.10
C TYR A 107 -7.94 -12.27 -6.75
N GLU A 108 -6.77 -12.89 -6.58
CA GLU A 108 -6.43 -14.23 -7.10
C GLU A 108 -7.43 -15.30 -6.64
N LEU A 109 -7.67 -15.41 -5.33
CA LEU A 109 -8.60 -16.40 -4.78
C LEU A 109 -10.05 -16.19 -5.26
N THR A 110 -10.47 -14.94 -5.42
CA THR A 110 -11.84 -14.63 -5.86
C THR A 110 -12.07 -14.89 -7.35
N GLN A 111 -11.02 -15.15 -8.14
CA GLN A 111 -11.18 -15.58 -9.55
C GLN A 111 -11.77 -16.99 -9.67
N ASP A 112 -11.49 -17.89 -8.72
CA ASP A 112 -12.07 -19.23 -8.73
C ASP A 112 -13.49 -19.22 -8.17
N LYS A 113 -14.48 -19.34 -9.07
CA LYS A 113 -15.91 -19.38 -8.72
C LYS A 113 -16.29 -20.58 -7.84
N ASN A 114 -15.46 -21.62 -7.79
CA ASN A 114 -15.71 -22.82 -6.97
C ASN A 114 -15.13 -22.71 -5.56
N VAL A 115 -14.54 -21.58 -5.20
CA VAL A 115 -14.03 -21.28 -3.86
C VAL A 115 -14.96 -20.30 -3.14
N SER A 116 -15.06 -20.41 -1.81
CA SER A 116 -15.56 -19.36 -0.91
C SER A 116 -14.52 -19.02 0.14
N ILE A 117 -14.28 -17.74 0.36
CA ILE A 117 -13.31 -17.22 1.32
C ILE A 117 -14.03 -16.87 2.63
N HIS A 118 -13.53 -17.40 3.74
CA HIS A 118 -13.76 -16.87 5.08
C HIS A 118 -12.53 -16.07 5.47
N ALA A 119 -12.65 -14.74 5.53
CA ALA A 119 -11.55 -13.84 5.88
C ALA A 119 -11.52 -13.58 7.39
N SER A 120 -10.45 -13.97 8.07
CA SER A 120 -10.23 -13.66 9.50
C SER A 120 -9.35 -12.43 9.68
N LEU A 121 -9.91 -11.37 10.28
CA LEU A 121 -9.23 -10.08 10.52
C LEU A 121 -8.53 -9.99 11.88
N ALA A 122 -8.49 -11.07 12.65
CA ALA A 122 -8.10 -11.04 14.06
C ALA A 122 -6.58 -11.01 14.33
N GLY A 123 -5.72 -11.02 13.30
CA GLY A 123 -4.27 -11.07 13.45
C GLY A 123 -3.53 -10.01 12.65
N GLY A 124 -2.22 -9.88 12.91
CA GLY A 124 -1.35 -8.95 12.21
C GLY A 124 -1.42 -7.52 12.74
N ARG A 125 -0.78 -6.59 12.02
CA ARG A 125 -0.89 -5.16 12.32
C ARG A 125 -2.28 -4.66 11.94
N LYS A 126 -2.78 -3.64 12.65
CA LYS A 126 -4.07 -2.99 12.34
C LYS A 126 -4.20 -2.57 10.87
N THR A 127 -3.10 -2.15 10.25
CA THR A 127 -3.04 -1.79 8.82
C THR A 127 -3.21 -3.01 7.90
N MET A 128 -2.70 -4.19 8.26
CA MET A 128 -2.96 -5.43 7.51
C MET A 128 -4.44 -5.79 7.53
N ALA A 129 -5.09 -5.70 8.68
CA ALA A 129 -6.53 -5.93 8.82
C ALA A 129 -7.34 -4.93 7.99
N PHE A 130 -6.94 -3.66 7.98
CA PHE A 130 -7.55 -2.63 7.13
C PHE A 130 -7.44 -2.99 5.64
N TYR A 131 -6.24 -3.27 5.13
CA TYR A 131 -6.05 -3.64 3.72
C TYR A 131 -6.79 -4.92 3.35
N PHE A 132 -6.83 -5.90 4.25
CA PHE A 132 -7.53 -7.14 4.02
C PHE A 132 -9.06 -6.94 3.95
N GLY A 133 -9.64 -6.22 4.91
CA GLY A 133 -11.06 -5.86 4.87
C GLY A 133 -11.44 -5.01 3.65
N TYR A 134 -10.55 -4.11 3.23
CA TYR A 134 -10.78 -3.30 2.03
C TYR A 134 -10.69 -4.13 0.74
N ALA A 135 -9.71 -5.04 0.64
CA ALA A 135 -9.62 -6.01 -0.45
C ALA A 135 -10.87 -6.90 -0.53
N MET A 136 -11.39 -7.36 0.62
CA MET A 136 -12.67 -8.07 0.67
C MET A 136 -13.83 -7.19 0.22
N SER A 137 -13.85 -5.91 0.56
CA SER A 137 -14.90 -4.98 0.10
C SER A 137 -14.87 -4.80 -1.42
N MET A 138 -13.69 -4.72 -2.03
CA MET A 138 -13.53 -4.60 -3.47
C MET A 138 -13.86 -5.89 -4.23
N PHE A 139 -13.39 -7.04 -3.74
CA PHE A 139 -13.35 -8.28 -4.52
C PHE A 139 -14.20 -9.42 -3.97
N GLY A 140 -14.61 -9.36 -2.71
CA GLY A 140 -15.42 -10.36 -2.05
C GLY A 140 -16.76 -10.53 -2.75
N ARG A 141 -17.16 -11.79 -2.93
CA ARG A 141 -18.38 -12.23 -3.61
C ARG A 141 -19.42 -12.66 -2.59
N GLU A 142 -20.66 -12.84 -2.99
CA GLU A 142 -21.78 -13.15 -2.10
C GLU A 142 -21.50 -14.32 -1.13
N GLN A 143 -20.78 -15.34 -1.59
CA GLN A 143 -20.41 -16.51 -0.77
C GLN A 143 -19.26 -16.27 0.22
N ASP A 144 -18.51 -15.18 0.07
CA ASP A 144 -17.33 -14.89 0.87
C ASP A 144 -17.73 -14.13 2.16
N THR A 145 -17.13 -14.44 3.29
CA THR A 145 -17.46 -13.87 4.62
C THR A 145 -16.24 -13.21 5.26
N VAL A 146 -16.47 -12.30 6.19
CA VAL A 146 -15.44 -11.63 6.99
C VAL A 146 -15.78 -11.80 8.46
N SER A 147 -14.81 -12.13 9.30
CA SER A 147 -15.01 -12.24 10.74
C SER A 147 -13.83 -11.69 11.54
N HIS A 148 -14.07 -11.45 12.82
CA HIS A 148 -13.06 -11.20 13.82
C HIS A 148 -13.31 -12.11 15.01
N VAL A 149 -12.29 -12.91 15.38
CA VAL A 149 -12.32 -13.68 16.63
C VAL A 149 -11.77 -12.82 17.76
N PHE A 150 -12.37 -12.94 18.94
CA PHE A 150 -11.86 -12.34 20.16
C PHE A 150 -12.17 -13.27 21.35
N VAL A 151 -11.46 -13.05 22.44
CA VAL A 151 -11.60 -13.81 23.69
C VAL A 151 -11.91 -12.88 24.83
N ASP A 152 -12.41 -13.41 25.95
CA ASP A 152 -12.60 -12.59 27.14
C ASP A 152 -11.31 -11.89 27.52
N ASP A 153 -11.42 -10.64 28.02
CA ASP A 153 -10.27 -9.78 28.29
C ASP A 153 -9.18 -10.57 29.01
N GLN A 154 -9.47 -11.29 30.11
CA GLN A 154 -8.47 -12.03 30.88
C GLN A 154 -7.57 -13.02 30.10
N TYR A 155 -8.00 -13.49 28.91
CA TYR A 155 -7.23 -14.39 28.05
C TYR A 155 -6.49 -13.68 26.90
N GLU A 156 -6.81 -12.41 26.60
CA GLU A 156 -6.10 -11.65 25.56
C GLU A 156 -4.61 -11.48 25.90
N PHE A 157 -3.72 -11.65 24.93
CA PHE A 157 -2.26 -11.56 25.12
C PHE A 157 -1.68 -12.58 26.12
N VAL A 158 -2.45 -13.60 26.53
CA VAL A 158 -1.92 -14.74 27.30
C VAL A 158 -1.14 -15.64 26.36
N ARG A 159 0.17 -15.71 26.56
CA ARG A 159 1.10 -16.40 25.65
C ARG A 159 0.72 -17.86 25.38
N ASP A 160 0.28 -18.56 26.43
CA ASP A 160 0.02 -20.00 26.41
C ASP A 160 -1.46 -20.33 26.18
N PHE A 161 -2.31 -19.32 25.92
CA PHE A 161 -3.70 -19.51 25.54
C PHE A 161 -3.81 -19.65 24.01
N TRP A 162 -4.10 -20.87 23.52
CA TRP A 162 -4.24 -21.15 22.09
C TRP A 162 -5.69 -21.43 21.68
N TYR A 163 -6.44 -22.07 22.56
CA TYR A 163 -7.86 -22.36 22.44
C TYR A 163 -8.37 -22.83 23.82
N PRO A 164 -9.68 -22.83 24.09
CA PRO A 164 -10.23 -23.35 25.34
C PRO A 164 -10.09 -24.88 25.40
N THR A 165 -9.41 -25.41 26.40
CA THR A 165 -9.31 -26.86 26.59
C THR A 165 -10.60 -27.45 27.14
N LYS A 166 -10.85 -28.73 26.92
CA LYS A 166 -12.02 -29.46 27.45
C LYS A 166 -11.93 -29.73 28.94
N SER A 167 -10.70 -29.82 29.46
CA SER A 167 -10.41 -30.04 30.87
C SER A 167 -9.61 -28.87 31.43
N PRO A 168 -9.72 -28.59 32.75
CA PRO A 168 -8.94 -27.54 33.40
C PRO A 168 -7.45 -27.61 33.09
N LYS A 169 -6.90 -26.49 32.60
CA LYS A 169 -5.48 -26.33 32.31
C LYS A 169 -5.04 -24.94 32.76
N TRP A 170 -4.23 -24.90 33.81
CA TRP A 170 -3.73 -23.66 34.37
C TRP A 170 -2.49 -23.19 33.62
N VAL A 171 -2.47 -21.91 33.25
CA VAL A 171 -1.34 -21.24 32.62
C VAL A 171 -1.08 -19.90 33.29
N THR A 172 0.12 -19.36 33.09
CA THR A 172 0.46 -18.01 33.54
C THR A 172 -0.42 -16.97 32.85
N GLY A 173 -1.06 -16.10 33.62
CA GLY A 173 -1.92 -15.04 33.10
C GLY A 173 -1.18 -13.92 32.38
N LYS A 174 -1.93 -12.87 31.98
CA LYS A 174 -1.37 -11.72 31.25
C LYS A 174 -0.17 -11.11 31.97
N TYR A 175 0.82 -10.69 31.19
CA TYR A 175 2.03 -10.02 31.70
C TYR A 175 2.79 -10.83 32.78
N GLY A 176 2.63 -12.16 32.79
CA GLY A 176 3.29 -13.01 33.77
C GLY A 176 2.61 -13.01 35.15
N GLN A 177 1.38 -12.50 35.26
CA GLN A 177 0.70 -12.32 36.55
C GLN A 177 -0.40 -13.35 36.75
N GLY A 178 -0.36 -14.02 37.91
CA GLY A 178 -1.36 -14.99 38.33
C GLY A 178 -1.40 -16.26 37.48
N GLU A 179 -2.35 -17.12 37.79
CA GLU A 179 -2.67 -18.31 37.01
C GLU A 179 -4.14 -18.24 36.60
N ILE A 180 -4.42 -18.66 35.37
CA ILE A 180 -5.77 -18.72 34.82
C ILE A 180 -6.03 -20.10 34.23
N ASP A 181 -7.26 -20.59 34.36
CA ASP A 181 -7.71 -21.82 33.72
C ASP A 181 -8.21 -21.51 32.31
N VAL A 182 -7.53 -22.04 31.29
CA VAL A 182 -7.88 -21.79 29.88
C VAL A 182 -9.13 -22.53 29.43
N SER A 183 -9.60 -23.54 30.17
CA SER A 183 -10.85 -24.25 29.84
C SER A 183 -12.11 -23.41 30.03
N LEU A 184 -12.01 -22.34 30.82
CA LEU A 184 -13.11 -21.42 31.11
C LEU A 184 -13.22 -20.27 30.09
N ALA A 185 -12.31 -20.20 29.12
CA ALA A 185 -12.28 -19.12 28.16
C ALA A 185 -13.45 -19.16 27.18
N GLN A 186 -14.09 -18.00 26.97
CA GLN A 186 -15.05 -17.83 25.90
C GLN A 186 -14.36 -17.23 24.68
N VAL A 187 -14.48 -17.92 23.54
CA VAL A 187 -14.00 -17.44 22.25
C VAL A 187 -15.21 -17.10 21.39
N THR A 188 -15.30 -15.85 20.96
CA THR A 188 -16.40 -15.35 20.17
C THR A 188 -15.95 -15.08 18.74
N LEU A 189 -16.69 -15.61 17.77
CA LEU A 189 -16.51 -15.31 16.35
C LEU A 189 -17.59 -14.32 15.90
N ALA A 190 -17.23 -13.05 15.76
CA ALA A 190 -18.12 -12.05 15.22
C ALA A 190 -17.98 -11.96 13.70
N GLU A 191 -19.08 -12.15 12.98
CA GLU A 191 -19.14 -11.84 11.56
C GLU A 191 -19.23 -10.32 11.36
N ILE A 192 -18.41 -9.79 10.45
CA ILE A 192 -18.35 -8.37 10.17
C ILE A 192 -19.10 -8.13 8.86
N PRO A 193 -20.23 -7.40 8.87
CA PRO A 193 -20.85 -6.95 7.62
C PRO A 193 -19.91 -5.98 6.92
N PHE A 194 -19.74 -6.14 5.61
CA PHE A 194 -18.88 -5.28 4.80
C PHE A 194 -19.54 -4.92 3.48
N VAL A 195 -19.15 -3.79 2.92
CA VAL A 195 -19.70 -3.29 1.66
C VAL A 195 -19.11 -4.10 0.51
N ARG A 196 -19.97 -4.74 -0.28
CA ARG A 196 -19.55 -5.50 -1.46
C ARG A 196 -19.61 -4.61 -2.68
N MET A 197 -18.47 -4.10 -3.10
CA MET A 197 -18.37 -3.22 -4.26
C MET A 197 -18.22 -4.00 -5.57
N ARG A 198 -17.84 -5.29 -5.52
CA ARG A 198 -17.50 -6.09 -6.71
C ARG A 198 -18.54 -5.99 -7.84
N THR A 199 -19.83 -6.07 -7.52
CA THR A 199 -20.91 -6.02 -8.52
C THR A 199 -21.11 -4.64 -9.14
N SER A 200 -20.58 -3.60 -8.51
CA SER A 200 -20.56 -2.22 -9.01
C SER A 200 -19.30 -1.91 -9.84
N ILE A 201 -18.35 -2.85 -9.95
CA ILE A 201 -17.15 -2.69 -10.76
C ILE A 201 -17.38 -3.36 -12.12
N GLU A 202 -17.25 -2.58 -13.18
CA GLU A 202 -17.34 -3.08 -14.56
C GLU A 202 -16.43 -4.31 -14.79
N PRO A 203 -16.90 -5.38 -15.46
CA PRO A 203 -16.10 -6.59 -15.66
C PRO A 203 -14.77 -6.34 -16.39
N SER A 204 -14.75 -5.41 -17.34
CA SER A 204 -13.54 -5.01 -18.06
C SER A 204 -12.53 -4.32 -17.13
N LEU A 205 -13.03 -3.50 -16.21
CA LEU A 205 -12.22 -2.87 -15.18
C LEU A 205 -11.67 -3.93 -14.22
N MET A 206 -12.51 -4.84 -13.71
CA MET A 206 -12.09 -5.93 -12.82
C MET A 206 -10.93 -6.75 -13.40
N ALA A 207 -10.98 -7.09 -14.68
CA ALA A 207 -9.90 -7.84 -15.34
C ALA A 207 -8.58 -7.06 -15.37
N SER A 208 -8.63 -5.72 -15.45
CA SER A 208 -7.43 -4.87 -15.45
C SER A 208 -6.81 -4.70 -14.07
N LEU A 209 -7.57 -4.91 -12.99
CA LEU A 209 -7.10 -4.73 -11.60
C LEU A 209 -6.03 -5.75 -11.18
N ALA A 210 -5.92 -6.88 -11.90
CA ALA A 210 -4.95 -7.95 -11.59
C ALA A 210 -3.49 -7.46 -11.49
N ASN A 211 -3.13 -6.42 -12.25
CA ASN A 211 -1.77 -5.91 -12.35
C ASN A 211 -1.59 -4.52 -11.72
N LEU A 212 -2.59 -4.02 -11.00
CA LEU A 212 -2.54 -2.70 -10.38
C LEU A 212 -2.07 -2.78 -8.94
N SER A 213 -1.36 -1.74 -8.49
CA SER A 213 -1.12 -1.50 -7.08
C SER A 213 -2.45 -1.20 -6.36
N PHE A 214 -2.44 -1.31 -5.03
CA PHE A 214 -3.56 -0.93 -4.18
C PHE A 214 -4.00 0.52 -4.46
N SER A 215 -3.05 1.47 -4.50
CA SER A 215 -3.34 2.87 -4.78
C SER A 215 -3.93 3.06 -6.17
N GLN A 216 -3.40 2.37 -7.19
CA GLN A 216 -3.97 2.42 -8.54
C GLN A 216 -5.39 1.84 -8.59
N THR A 217 -5.65 0.74 -7.86
CA THR A 217 -6.98 0.14 -7.75
C THR A 217 -7.96 1.11 -7.11
N VAL A 218 -7.61 1.69 -5.97
CA VAL A 218 -8.39 2.75 -5.29
C VAL A 218 -8.64 3.91 -6.25
N GLY A 219 -7.59 4.36 -6.95
CA GLY A 219 -7.67 5.44 -7.93
C GLY A 219 -8.68 5.16 -9.02
N MET A 220 -8.62 3.97 -9.63
CA MET A 220 -9.56 3.53 -10.67
C MET A 220 -11.01 3.51 -10.16
N LEU A 221 -11.25 3.02 -8.94
CA LEU A 221 -12.58 3.00 -8.34
C LEU A 221 -13.09 4.39 -7.97
N ASN A 222 -12.19 5.31 -7.64
CA ASN A 222 -12.52 6.70 -7.30
C ASN A 222 -12.79 7.60 -8.52
N VAL A 223 -12.48 7.15 -9.75
CA VAL A 223 -12.73 7.93 -10.96
C VAL A 223 -14.21 8.28 -11.08
N GLY A 224 -15.12 7.33 -10.85
CA GLY A 224 -16.58 7.52 -10.93
C GLY A 224 -17.04 8.22 -12.22
N ASP A 225 -18.26 8.77 -12.22
CA ASP A 225 -18.83 9.56 -13.34
C ASP A 225 -18.29 11.00 -13.43
N LYS A 226 -17.11 11.30 -12.88
CA LYS A 226 -16.59 12.68 -12.86
C LYS A 226 -16.14 13.11 -14.26
N GLN A 227 -16.74 14.19 -14.76
CA GLN A 227 -16.45 14.74 -16.09
C GLN A 227 -15.04 15.33 -16.25
N ARG A 228 -14.39 15.78 -15.16
CA ARG A 228 -13.01 16.31 -15.16
C ARG A 228 -12.22 15.81 -13.95
N LEU A 229 -10.93 15.56 -14.16
CA LEU A 229 -10.02 15.10 -13.11
C LEU A 229 -9.68 16.25 -12.16
N SER A 230 -9.93 16.09 -10.86
CA SER A 230 -9.50 17.07 -9.85
C SER A 230 -8.05 16.81 -9.44
N VAL A 231 -7.21 17.83 -9.53
CA VAL A 231 -5.80 17.78 -9.13
C VAL A 231 -5.55 18.90 -8.13
N VAL A 232 -5.08 18.55 -6.93
CA VAL A 232 -4.64 19.52 -5.92
C VAL A 232 -3.11 19.53 -5.90
N ILE A 233 -2.52 20.70 -6.00
CA ILE A 233 -1.08 20.89 -5.83
C ILE A 233 -0.87 21.65 -4.53
N ASP A 234 -0.29 20.96 -3.54
CA ASP A 234 0.10 21.56 -2.27
C ASP A 234 1.61 21.84 -2.28
N THR A 235 1.95 23.11 -2.46
CA THR A 235 3.33 23.59 -2.51
C THR A 235 4.03 23.50 -1.16
N SER A 236 3.28 23.59 -0.05
CA SER A 236 3.83 23.58 1.30
C SER A 236 4.13 22.17 1.79
N ALA A 237 3.22 21.23 1.51
CA ALA A 237 3.39 19.81 1.78
C ALA A 237 4.22 19.10 0.70
N LYS A 238 4.45 19.73 -0.46
CA LYS A 238 5.13 19.16 -1.64
C LYS A 238 4.40 17.92 -2.17
N LEU A 239 3.07 18.05 -2.23
CA LEU A 239 2.15 16.99 -2.66
C LEU A 239 1.47 17.35 -3.96
N ILE A 240 1.28 16.33 -4.81
CA ILE A 240 0.28 16.36 -5.88
C ILE A 240 -0.77 15.30 -5.54
N SER A 241 -2.02 15.73 -5.38
CA SER A 241 -3.12 14.87 -4.94
C SER A 241 -4.20 14.76 -6.00
N THR A 242 -4.60 13.54 -6.33
CA THR A 242 -5.72 13.27 -7.23
C THR A 242 -6.33 11.90 -6.94
N LEU A 243 -7.63 11.73 -7.20
CA LEU A 243 -8.35 10.47 -6.94
C LEU A 243 -8.20 9.94 -5.50
N GLY A 244 -7.98 10.83 -4.51
CA GLY A 244 -7.72 10.46 -3.12
C GLY A 244 -6.33 9.87 -2.86
N ILE A 245 -5.40 10.02 -3.82
CA ILE A 245 -4.02 9.52 -3.75
C ILE A 245 -3.08 10.73 -3.65
N ASP A 246 -2.19 10.70 -2.66
CA ASP A 246 -1.21 11.75 -2.39
C ASP A 246 0.19 11.35 -2.84
N ILE A 247 0.77 12.11 -3.76
CA ILE A 247 2.08 11.82 -4.37
C ILE A 247 3.11 12.80 -3.83
N ASN A 248 4.03 12.29 -3.00
CA ASN A 248 5.09 13.06 -2.37
C ASN A 248 6.26 13.36 -3.33
N LEU A 249 6.56 14.64 -3.49
CA LEU A 249 7.72 15.14 -4.22
C LEU A 249 8.75 15.75 -3.26
N THR A 250 10.03 15.59 -3.57
CA THR A 250 11.10 16.36 -2.92
C THR A 250 10.97 17.83 -3.30
N ALA A 251 11.64 18.73 -2.55
CA ALA A 251 11.67 20.15 -2.90
C ALA A 251 12.18 20.39 -4.33
N LYS A 252 13.20 19.65 -4.74
CA LYS A 252 13.77 19.71 -6.10
C LYS A 252 12.75 19.28 -7.15
N GLU A 253 12.05 18.16 -6.93
CA GLU A 253 11.06 17.63 -7.87
C GLU A 253 9.83 18.54 -7.98
N MET A 254 9.30 19.04 -6.86
CA MET A 254 8.15 19.95 -6.87
C MET A 254 8.48 21.27 -7.59
N ALA A 255 9.62 21.88 -7.25
CA ALA A 255 10.08 23.08 -7.93
C ALA A 255 10.28 22.87 -9.43
N PHE A 256 10.88 21.74 -9.83
CA PHE A 256 11.10 21.42 -11.24
C PHE A 256 9.78 21.20 -11.99
N TYR A 257 8.85 20.43 -11.40
CA TYR A 257 7.54 20.19 -11.98
C TYR A 257 6.77 21.49 -12.20
N LEU A 258 6.77 22.38 -11.22
CA LEU A 258 6.08 23.68 -11.30
C LEU A 258 6.76 24.67 -12.23
N TRP A 259 8.09 24.70 -12.23
CA TRP A 259 8.85 25.48 -13.19
C TRP A 259 8.51 25.09 -14.63
N LEU A 260 8.43 23.79 -14.92
CA LEU A 260 8.08 23.30 -16.25
C LEU A 260 6.59 23.50 -16.57
N TYR A 261 5.70 23.30 -15.60
CA TYR A 261 4.26 23.56 -15.75
C TYR A 261 3.99 25.04 -16.10
N ASN A 262 4.69 25.98 -15.45
CA ASN A 262 4.54 27.42 -15.71
C ASN A 262 5.03 27.85 -17.10
N LYS A 263 5.81 27.00 -17.81
CA LYS A 263 6.18 27.22 -19.22
C LYS A 263 5.07 26.82 -20.20
N GLY A 264 3.96 26.27 -19.71
CA GLY A 264 2.84 25.81 -20.52
C GLY A 264 3.20 24.67 -21.47
N LEU A 265 2.34 24.43 -22.46
CA LEU A 265 2.54 23.38 -23.47
C LEU A 265 3.74 23.65 -24.40
N SER A 266 4.17 24.91 -24.52
CA SER A 266 5.42 25.28 -25.19
C SER A 266 6.64 24.65 -24.50
N GLY A 267 6.58 24.48 -23.17
CA GLY A 267 7.57 23.74 -22.42
C GLY A 267 8.99 24.33 -22.46
N LEU A 268 9.96 23.44 -22.33
CA LEU A 268 11.39 23.70 -22.38
C LEU A 268 11.97 23.04 -23.63
N LEU A 269 12.56 23.84 -24.52
CA LEU A 269 13.24 23.35 -25.72
C LEU A 269 14.74 23.20 -25.46
N ILE A 270 15.27 22.01 -25.70
CA ILE A 270 16.69 21.69 -25.57
C ILE A 270 17.35 21.82 -26.94
N GLU A 271 17.75 23.05 -27.24
CA GLU A 271 18.43 23.41 -28.48
C GLU A 271 19.95 23.16 -28.41
N ARG A 272 20.65 23.47 -29.51
CA ARG A 272 22.10 23.26 -29.64
C ARG A 272 22.92 23.99 -28.57
N TYR A 273 22.50 25.19 -28.16
CA TYR A 273 23.23 26.06 -27.23
C TYR A 273 22.55 26.18 -25.85
N PHE A 274 21.67 25.22 -25.50
CA PHE A 274 20.90 25.19 -24.26
C PHE A 274 21.74 25.48 -23.00
N GLU A 275 22.91 24.86 -22.88
CA GLU A 275 23.79 24.96 -21.71
C GLU A 275 24.49 26.33 -21.59
N GLN A 276 24.44 27.16 -22.63
CA GLN A 276 24.94 28.53 -22.60
C GLN A 276 23.87 29.51 -22.14
N ASN A 277 22.59 29.09 -22.13
CA ASN A 277 21.48 29.93 -21.71
C ASN A 277 21.27 29.86 -20.18
N LEU A 278 21.75 30.88 -19.48
CA LEU A 278 21.57 31.01 -18.02
C LEU A 278 20.12 31.27 -17.61
N GLU A 279 19.25 31.70 -18.50
CA GLU A 279 17.85 32.04 -18.19
C GLU A 279 17.11 30.84 -17.61
N HIS A 280 17.36 29.63 -18.12
CA HIS A 280 16.75 28.41 -17.61
C HIS A 280 17.23 28.07 -16.20
N THR A 281 18.53 28.21 -15.93
CA THR A 281 19.10 28.04 -14.59
C THR A 281 18.51 29.04 -13.61
N ILE A 282 18.52 30.34 -13.97
CA ILE A 282 18.01 31.42 -13.11
C ILE A 282 16.52 31.21 -12.83
N SER A 283 15.72 30.95 -13.86
CA SER A 283 14.28 30.73 -13.74
C SER A 283 13.96 29.50 -12.86
N PHE A 284 14.71 28.41 -13.01
CA PHE A 284 14.57 27.23 -12.16
C PHE A 284 14.96 27.51 -10.71
N LEU A 285 16.12 28.12 -10.46
CA LEU A 285 16.60 28.42 -9.11
C LEU A 285 15.72 29.45 -8.39
N ASN A 286 15.14 30.41 -9.11
CA ASN A 286 14.11 31.30 -8.58
C ASN A 286 12.90 30.51 -8.10
N THR A 287 12.41 29.57 -8.90
CA THR A 287 11.30 28.69 -8.50
C THR A 287 11.69 27.83 -7.29
N TYR A 288 12.87 27.23 -7.32
CA TYR A 288 13.38 26.36 -6.25
C TYR A 288 13.54 27.08 -4.91
N SER A 289 13.96 28.34 -4.92
CA SER A 289 14.14 29.15 -3.71
C SER A 289 12.86 29.30 -2.87
N GLY A 290 11.68 29.17 -3.50
CA GLY A 290 10.38 29.15 -2.81
C GLY A 290 10.10 27.86 -2.03
N PHE A 291 10.86 26.78 -2.25
CA PHE A 291 10.63 25.47 -1.63
C PHE A 291 11.73 25.03 -0.67
N ALA A 292 12.98 25.38 -0.96
CA ALA A 292 14.15 25.03 -0.15
C ALA A 292 15.38 25.87 -0.53
N THR A 293 16.36 25.90 0.36
CA THR A 293 17.66 26.55 0.16
C THR A 293 18.83 25.56 0.30
N ASP A 294 18.62 24.29 -0.09
CA ASP A 294 19.66 23.24 0.02
C ASP A 294 20.88 23.60 -0.85
N PRO A 295 22.07 23.86 -0.26
CA PRO A 295 23.26 24.26 -1.00
C PRO A 295 23.68 23.26 -2.07
N ARG A 296 23.35 21.96 -1.93
CA ARG A 296 23.70 20.92 -2.91
C ARG A 296 23.09 21.18 -4.28
N ILE A 297 21.89 21.76 -4.33
CA ILE A 297 21.23 22.11 -5.59
C ILE A 297 21.88 23.33 -6.23
N TYR A 298 22.15 24.38 -5.45
CA TYR A 298 22.83 25.59 -5.94
C TYR A 298 24.26 25.30 -6.42
N ASN A 299 24.99 24.45 -5.70
CA ASN A 299 26.34 24.02 -6.07
C ASN A 299 26.38 23.30 -7.42
N THR A 300 25.30 22.64 -7.82
CA THR A 300 25.18 22.04 -9.17
C THR A 300 25.34 23.09 -10.27
N PHE A 301 24.95 24.34 -10.00
CA PHE A 301 25.06 25.47 -10.92
C PHE A 301 26.21 26.43 -10.56
N LYS A 302 27.17 25.99 -9.73
CA LYS A 302 28.33 26.77 -9.27
C LYS A 302 27.96 28.11 -8.59
N THR A 303 26.89 28.10 -7.80
CA THR A 303 26.47 29.23 -6.97
C THR A 303 26.09 28.76 -5.57
N THR A 304 25.84 29.69 -4.66
CA THR A 304 25.32 29.44 -3.31
C THR A 304 23.91 30.03 -3.18
N PRO A 305 23.10 29.59 -2.19
CA PRO A 305 21.81 30.23 -1.92
C PRO A 305 21.92 31.74 -1.66
N GLU A 306 22.98 32.16 -0.98
CA GLU A 306 23.26 33.56 -0.66
C GLU A 306 23.64 34.37 -1.90
N ASP A 307 24.61 33.90 -2.68
CA ASP A 307 25.07 34.60 -3.89
C ASP A 307 23.96 34.72 -4.93
N PHE A 308 23.18 33.65 -5.11
CA PHE A 308 22.04 33.68 -6.03
C PHE A 308 20.98 34.69 -5.60
N ARG A 309 20.69 34.80 -4.29
CA ARG A 309 19.74 35.77 -3.73
C ARG A 309 20.21 37.22 -3.91
N GLU A 310 21.51 37.44 -3.86
CA GLU A 310 22.14 38.74 -4.11
C GLU A 310 22.29 39.08 -5.60
N GLY A 311 21.87 38.18 -6.50
CA GLY A 311 21.96 38.38 -7.95
C GLY A 311 23.38 38.26 -8.52
N LYS A 312 24.29 37.60 -7.79
CA LYS A 312 25.67 37.38 -8.23
C LYS A 312 25.73 36.15 -9.14
N PHE A 313 25.81 36.39 -10.44
CA PHE A 313 25.79 35.33 -11.46
C PHE A 313 27.15 35.09 -12.13
N ASP A 314 28.23 35.71 -11.63
CA ASP A 314 29.56 35.67 -12.26
C ASP A 314 30.12 34.26 -12.46
N THR A 315 29.76 33.32 -11.56
CA THR A 315 30.19 31.91 -11.61
C THR A 315 29.09 30.96 -12.06
N LEU A 316 27.88 31.47 -12.33
CA LEU A 316 26.71 30.66 -12.64
C LEU A 316 26.89 29.95 -13.99
N ILE A 317 26.53 28.67 -14.03
CA ILE A 317 26.54 27.88 -15.27
C ILE A 317 25.11 27.57 -15.74
N GLY A 318 24.97 27.36 -17.06
CA GLY A 318 23.69 26.97 -17.63
C GLY A 318 23.30 25.55 -17.21
N MET A 319 22.02 25.24 -17.39
CA MET A 319 21.48 23.95 -17.01
C MET A 319 21.98 22.88 -17.98
N GLU A 320 22.57 21.82 -17.45
CA GLU A 320 23.05 20.68 -18.25
C GLU A 320 21.89 19.75 -18.62
N ARG A 321 22.01 19.04 -19.75
CA ARG A 321 20.97 18.10 -20.22
C ARG A 321 20.80 16.93 -19.25
N GLU A 322 21.90 16.50 -18.65
CA GLU A 322 22.00 15.43 -17.66
C GLU A 322 21.30 15.79 -16.34
N PHE A 323 21.05 17.07 -16.08
CA PHE A 323 20.25 17.50 -14.93
C PHE A 323 18.76 17.18 -15.12
N LEU A 324 18.25 17.29 -16.34
CA LEU A 324 16.82 17.20 -16.66
C LEU A 324 16.29 15.77 -16.58
N GLN A 325 16.93 14.86 -17.32
CA GLN A 325 16.41 13.51 -17.57
C GLN A 325 16.17 12.71 -16.28
N PRO A 326 17.06 12.72 -15.27
CA PRO A 326 16.82 12.01 -14.02
C PRO A 326 15.62 12.56 -13.25
N ILE A 327 15.43 13.89 -13.21
CA ILE A 327 14.32 14.51 -12.50
C ILE A 327 12.99 14.19 -13.19
N CYS A 328 12.92 14.35 -14.52
CA CYS A 328 11.75 13.98 -15.31
C CYS A 328 11.39 12.51 -15.11
N SER A 329 12.38 11.61 -15.16
CA SER A 329 12.18 10.17 -14.98
C SER A 329 11.68 9.82 -13.58
N ASN A 330 12.25 10.44 -12.54
CA ASN A 330 11.85 10.20 -11.15
C ASN A 330 10.41 10.68 -10.88
N ILE A 331 10.05 11.89 -11.34
CA ILE A 331 8.68 12.40 -11.20
C ILE A 331 7.69 11.49 -11.93
N ASN A 332 7.98 11.16 -13.20
CA ASN A 332 7.10 10.30 -13.98
C ASN A 332 6.96 8.91 -13.38
N ARG A 333 8.03 8.34 -12.79
CA ARG A 333 7.97 7.06 -12.07
C ARG A 333 7.03 7.17 -10.86
N LYS A 334 7.16 8.21 -10.03
CA LYS A 334 6.28 8.44 -8.88
C LYS A 334 4.80 8.54 -9.29
N LEU A 335 4.51 9.29 -10.35
CA LEU A 335 3.15 9.42 -10.89
C LEU A 335 2.62 8.07 -11.40
N ARG A 336 3.40 7.33 -12.21
CA ARG A 336 2.98 6.04 -12.78
C ARG A 336 2.77 4.95 -11.75
N ASN A 337 3.60 4.90 -10.71
CA ASN A 337 3.51 3.86 -9.69
C ASN A 337 2.25 4.00 -8.82
N GLN A 338 1.76 5.22 -8.65
CA GLN A 338 0.63 5.50 -7.75
C GLN A 338 -0.69 5.72 -8.50
N LEU A 339 -0.66 6.24 -9.73
CA LEU A 339 -1.87 6.57 -10.47
C LEU A 339 -2.17 5.57 -11.58
N PRO A 340 -3.46 5.38 -11.91
CA PRO A 340 -3.84 4.64 -13.11
C PRO A 340 -3.27 5.29 -14.38
N SER A 341 -2.95 4.48 -15.39
CA SER A 341 -2.25 4.93 -16.60
C SER A 341 -2.92 6.12 -17.30
N GLN A 342 -4.26 6.13 -17.40
CA GLN A 342 -5.01 7.22 -18.04
C GLN A 342 -4.88 8.54 -17.26
N THR A 343 -4.94 8.47 -15.93
CA THR A 343 -4.77 9.62 -15.03
C THR A 343 -3.33 10.11 -15.02
N ALA A 344 -2.37 9.18 -14.85
CA ALA A 344 -0.95 9.50 -14.86
C ALA A 344 -0.58 10.25 -16.14
N ASN A 345 -1.08 9.78 -17.29
CA ASN A 345 -0.82 10.38 -18.61
C ASN A 345 -1.20 11.87 -18.72
N LYS A 346 -2.19 12.33 -17.96
CA LYS A 346 -2.59 13.75 -17.91
C LYS A 346 -1.67 14.61 -17.05
N MET A 347 -0.75 13.99 -16.30
CA MET A 347 0.08 14.68 -15.30
C MET A 347 1.58 14.49 -15.54
N LEU A 348 1.97 13.58 -16.45
CA LEU A 348 3.38 13.31 -16.74
C LEU A 348 4.10 14.53 -17.33
N ILE A 349 5.41 14.58 -17.11
CA ILE A 349 6.33 15.34 -17.94
C ILE A 349 6.51 14.57 -19.25
N ARG A 350 6.07 15.18 -20.35
CA ARG A 350 6.21 14.65 -21.71
C ARG A 350 7.52 15.11 -22.32
N SER A 351 7.99 14.34 -23.29
CA SER A 351 9.06 14.76 -24.16
C SER A 351 8.78 14.35 -25.60
N GLU A 352 9.23 15.17 -26.54
CA GLU A 352 9.12 14.95 -27.98
C GLU A 352 10.40 15.41 -28.66
N SER A 353 10.79 14.70 -29.72
CA SER A 353 11.92 15.12 -30.55
C SER A 353 11.41 15.86 -31.77
N GLU A 354 11.86 17.09 -31.95
CA GLU A 354 11.53 17.95 -33.09
C GLU A 354 12.82 18.35 -33.79
N GLN A 355 13.02 17.93 -35.04
CA GLN A 355 14.15 18.35 -35.89
C GLN A 355 15.57 18.18 -35.26
N GLY A 356 15.75 17.17 -34.39
CA GLY A 356 17.02 16.91 -33.71
C GLY A 356 17.19 17.64 -32.37
N GLU A 357 16.18 18.42 -31.96
CA GLU A 357 16.05 19.00 -30.63
C GLU A 357 15.07 18.19 -29.79
N GLN A 358 15.02 18.45 -28.49
CA GLN A 358 14.14 17.76 -27.57
C GLN A 358 13.34 18.75 -26.74
N ARG A 359 12.02 18.63 -26.74
CA ARG A 359 11.10 19.46 -25.97
C ARG A 359 10.61 18.70 -24.75
N TYR A 360 10.48 19.37 -23.61
CA TYR A 360 9.86 18.83 -22.39
C TYR A 360 8.71 19.72 -21.94
N TRP A 361 7.58 19.15 -21.53
CA TRP A 361 6.47 19.93 -20.95
C TRP A 361 5.66 19.09 -19.97
N VAL A 362 4.89 19.75 -19.10
CA VAL A 362 3.95 19.04 -18.21
C VAL A 362 2.61 18.89 -18.95
N ALA A 363 2.08 17.67 -19.02
CA ALA A 363 0.81 17.39 -19.70
C ALA A 363 -0.43 17.97 -18.98
N LEU A 364 -0.29 18.30 -17.70
CA LEU A 364 -1.37 18.83 -16.87
C LEU A 364 -1.88 20.16 -17.44
N SER A 365 -3.18 20.20 -17.74
CA SER A 365 -3.86 21.37 -18.30
C SER A 365 -5.18 21.64 -17.59
N ASN A 366 -5.57 22.91 -17.54
CA ASN A 366 -6.87 23.35 -17.00
C ASN A 366 -8.06 22.94 -17.89
N ASP A 367 -7.80 22.55 -19.14
CA ASP A 367 -8.84 22.12 -20.08
C ASP A 367 -9.36 20.72 -19.72
N GLU A 368 -8.46 19.82 -19.31
CA GLU A 368 -8.79 18.44 -18.97
C GLU A 368 -8.95 18.20 -17.46
N CYS A 369 -8.33 19.05 -16.63
CA CYS A 369 -8.27 18.89 -15.18
C CYS A 369 -8.74 20.17 -14.48
N GLN A 370 -9.40 20.00 -13.32
CA GLN A 370 -9.64 21.09 -12.39
C GLN A 370 -8.45 21.15 -11.43
N ILE A 371 -7.61 22.18 -11.58
CA ILE A 371 -6.40 22.35 -10.76
C ILE A 371 -6.71 23.29 -9.58
N GLN A 372 -6.41 22.83 -8.37
CA GLN A 372 -6.52 23.61 -7.14
C GLN A 372 -5.13 23.78 -6.52
N TRP A 373 -4.86 24.97 -5.99
CA TRP A 373 -3.56 25.34 -5.43
C TRP A 373 -3.67 25.56 -3.94
N ASN A 374 -2.86 24.84 -3.16
CA ASN A 374 -2.68 25.05 -1.74
C ASN A 374 -1.26 25.60 -1.49
N SER A 375 -1.20 26.76 -0.85
CA SER A 375 0.02 27.39 -0.37
C SER A 375 -0.21 27.88 1.05
N LYS A 376 0.80 27.78 1.93
CA LYS A 376 0.78 28.46 3.22
C LYS A 376 0.53 29.95 2.98
N GLN A 377 -0.47 30.50 3.66
CA GLN A 377 -0.69 31.94 3.80
C GLN A 377 0.49 32.60 4.52
#